data_AF-A0A941FKF5-F1
#
_entry.id   AF-A0A941FKF5-F1
#
_cell.length_a   1.000
_cell.length_b   1.000
_cell.length_c   1.000
_cell.angle_alpha   90.00
_cell.angle_beta   90.00
_cell.angle_gamma   90.00
#
_symmetry.space_group_name_H-M   'P 1'
#
loop_
_entity.id
_entity.type
_entity.pdbx_description
1 polymer ?
#
loop_
_entity_poly.entity_id
_entity_poly.type
_entity_poly.pdbx_seq_one_letter_code
_entity_poly.pdbx_strand_id
1 'polypeptide(L)'
;MGSWITWSGGEWEQRSLETGLPVIVCNRTGEDETVRFLGCRKHDHKKWCTLLTHKSKQSAILTFEWDLKSMDLLSTHFEIDYI
;
A
#
# COMPACT_ATOMS: atom_id res chain seq x y z
N MET A 1 -3.26 28.05 5.69
CA MET A 1 -2.15 27.28 5.09
C MET A 1 -1.83 26.13 6.02
N GLY A 2 -2.57 25.03 5.92
CA GLY A 2 -2.26 23.81 6.67
C GLY A 2 -1.46 22.89 5.75
N SER A 3 -0.27 22.47 6.18
CA SER A 3 0.54 21.55 5.40
C SER A 3 -0.15 20.19 5.38
N TRP A 4 -0.61 19.79 4.21
CA TRP A 4 -1.05 18.43 3.95
C TRP A 4 0.17 17.51 4.07
N ILE A 5 0.20 16.65 5.08
CA ILE A 5 1.01 15.43 5.00
C ILE A 5 0.22 14.45 4.11
N THR A 6 0.00 14.83 2.86
CA THR A 6 0.09 13.83 1.80
C THR A 6 1.59 13.61 1.65
N TRP A 7 2.10 12.38 1.66
CA TRP A 7 2.08 11.59 0.44
C TRP A 7 2.28 12.47 -0.81
N SER A 8 3.32 13.30 -0.85
CA SER A 8 3.45 14.36 -1.85
C SER A 8 4.52 14.11 -2.92
N GLY A 9 5.14 12.92 -2.98
CA GLY A 9 6.27 12.70 -3.88
C GLY A 9 6.26 11.44 -4.74
N GLY A 10 5.33 10.50 -4.54
CA GLY A 10 5.43 9.20 -5.20
C GLY A 10 6.67 8.41 -4.79
N GLU A 11 7.29 8.75 -3.66
CA GLU A 11 8.58 8.21 -3.23
C GLU A 11 8.50 6.70 -2.96
N TRP A 12 7.37 6.24 -2.43
CA TRP A 12 7.13 4.82 -2.18
C TRP A 12 6.91 4.05 -3.48
N GLU A 13 6.20 4.64 -4.43
CA GLU A 13 6.06 4.14 -5.80
C GLU A 13 7.42 4.09 -6.50
N GLN A 14 8.26 5.10 -6.31
CA GLN A 14 9.63 5.15 -6.82
C GLN A 14 10.53 4.09 -6.17
N ARG A 15 10.45 3.87 -4.85
CA ARG A 15 11.20 2.82 -4.16
C ARG A 15 10.76 1.42 -4.61
N SER A 16 9.45 1.22 -4.81
CA SER A 16 8.93 -0.02 -5.40
C SER A 16 9.46 -0.23 -6.82
N LEU A 17 9.56 0.85 -7.61
CA LEU A 17 10.15 0.83 -8.96
C LEU A 17 11.63 0.46 -8.96
N GLU A 18 12.43 1.09 -8.10
CA GLU A 18 13.88 0.88 -8.04
C GLU A 18 14.23 -0.54 -7.57
N THR A 19 13.43 -1.10 -6.66
CA THR A 19 13.70 -2.41 -6.07
C THR A 19 13.02 -3.57 -6.79
N GLY A 20 11.93 -3.29 -7.54
CA GLY A 20 11.06 -4.32 -8.08
C GLY A 20 10.26 -5.08 -7.00
N LEU A 21 10.22 -4.56 -5.76
CA LEU A 21 9.52 -5.16 -4.62
C LEU A 21 8.26 -4.35 -4.28
N PRO A 22 7.20 -5.01 -3.78
CA PRO A 22 6.06 -4.30 -3.21
C PRO A 22 6.48 -3.48 -1.99
N VAL A 23 5.83 -2.33 -1.80
CA VAL A 23 6.05 -1.46 -0.64
C VAL A 23 4.77 -1.39 0.16
N ILE A 24 4.90 -1.70 1.45
CA ILE A 24 3.80 -1.66 2.42
C ILE A 24 4.00 -0.43 3.29
N VAL A 25 3.03 0.48 3.29
CA VAL A 25 3.08 1.70 4.10
C VAL A 25 1.93 1.71 5.10
N CYS A 26 2.29 1.60 6.38
CA CYS A 26 1.39 1.71 7.51
C CYS A 26 1.71 2.99 8.28
N ASN A 27 0.93 4.05 8.10
CA ASN A 27 1.17 5.33 8.77
C ASN A 27 0.18 5.52 9.93
N ARG A 28 0.71 5.86 11.12
CA ARG A 28 -0.08 6.10 12.34
C ARG A 28 -0.32 7.60 12.62
N THR A 29 0.28 8.51 11.86
CA THR A 29 0.39 9.93 12.22
C THR A 29 -0.49 10.84 11.34
N GLY A 30 -1.62 11.30 11.90
CA GLY A 30 -2.46 12.39 11.35
C GLY A 30 -3.97 12.07 11.32
N GLU A 31 -4.82 13.06 10.97
CA GLU A 31 -6.27 12.88 10.70
C GLU A 31 -6.57 11.86 9.57
N ASP A 32 -5.53 11.43 8.85
CA ASP A 32 -5.54 10.38 7.83
C ASP A 32 -4.89 9.09 8.37
N GLU A 33 -5.68 8.29 9.06
CA GLU A 33 -5.26 6.96 9.53
C GLU A 33 -5.37 5.91 8.41
N THR A 34 -4.47 5.99 7.41
CA THR A 34 -4.54 5.18 6.19
C THR A 34 -3.36 4.21 6.07
N VAL A 35 -3.66 2.93 5.87
CA VAL A 35 -2.74 1.90 5.37
C VAL A 35 -2.83 1.82 3.86
N ARG A 36 -1.71 1.87 3.15
CA ARG A 36 -1.65 1.74 1.69
C ARG A 36 -0.63 0.67 1.29
N PHE A 37 -1.04 -0.18 0.36
CA PHE A 37 -0.20 -1.20 -0.26
C PHE A 37 0.04 -0.84 -1.72
N LEU A 38 1.31 -0.75 -2.10
CA LEU A 38 1.75 -0.43 -3.45
C LEU A 38 2.47 -1.64 -4.06
N GLY A 39 2.24 -1.89 -5.34
CA GLY A 39 2.98 -2.92 -6.06
C GLY A 39 3.14 -2.62 -7.54
N CYS A 40 4.13 -3.28 -8.14
CA CYS A 40 4.34 -3.33 -9.58
C CYS A 40 3.66 -4.57 -10.14
N ARG A 41 2.84 -4.44 -11.19
CA ARG A 41 2.53 -5.58 -12.05
C ARG A 41 3.61 -5.69 -13.13
N LYS A 42 4.35 -6.80 -13.17
CA LYS A 42 5.50 -6.98 -14.08
C LYS A 42 5.11 -7.18 -15.56
N HIS A 43 3.86 -7.56 -15.82
CA HIS A 43 3.51 -8.22 -17.08
C HIS A 43 2.89 -7.33 -18.17
N ASP A 44 2.50 -6.10 -17.86
CA ASP A 44 1.93 -5.22 -18.88
C ASP A 44 2.29 -3.75 -18.59
N HIS A 45 3.01 -3.14 -19.54
CA HIS A 45 3.16 -1.69 -19.68
C HIS A 45 3.15 -0.87 -18.37
N LYS A 46 4.16 -1.06 -17.51
CA LYS A 46 4.60 -0.19 -16.39
C LYS A 46 3.51 0.75 -15.81
N LYS A 47 2.34 0.23 -15.41
CA LYS A 47 1.32 1.03 -14.73
C LYS A 47 1.34 0.69 -13.25
N TRP A 48 1.93 1.58 -12.46
CA TRP A 48 2.01 1.48 -11.01
C TRP A 48 0.66 1.87 -10.43
N CYS A 49 0.09 0.99 -9.61
CA CYS A 49 -1.19 1.23 -8.97
C CYS A 49 -1.12 0.92 -7.48
N THR A 50 -1.92 1.66 -6.72
CA THR A 50 -2.25 1.26 -5.36
C THR A 50 -3.07 -0.04 -5.46
N LEU A 51 -2.59 -1.09 -4.81
CA LEU A 51 -3.21 -2.41 -4.87
C LEU A 51 -4.30 -2.56 -3.80
N LEU A 52 -4.01 -2.13 -2.57
CA LEU A 52 -4.95 -2.14 -1.45
C LEU A 52 -4.84 -0.83 -0.67
N THR A 53 -5.94 -0.38 -0.08
CA THR A 53 -5.95 0.76 0.83
C THR A 53 -7.03 0.56 1.87
N HIS A 54 -6.70 0.88 3.11
CA HIS A 54 -7.62 0.87 4.23
C HIS A 54 -7.42 2.13 5.05
N LYS A 55 -8.50 2.73 5.53
CA LYS A 55 -8.46 3.87 6.43
C LYS A 55 -9.37 3.59 7.61
N SER A 56 -8.87 3.73 8.83
CA SER A 56 -9.65 3.47 10.05
C SER A 56 -9.16 4.32 11.20
N LYS A 57 -10.09 4.77 12.07
CA LYS A 57 -9.79 5.47 13.34
C LYS A 57 -9.30 4.56 14.48
N GLN A 58 -9.32 3.27 14.23
CA GLN A 58 -9.03 2.22 15.20
C GLN A 58 -7.81 1.45 14.72
N SER A 59 -7.00 0.99 15.67
CA SER A 59 -5.88 0.12 15.33
C SER A 59 -6.43 -1.14 14.67
N ALA A 60 -5.81 -1.57 13.59
CA ALA A 60 -6.26 -2.72 12.83
C ALA A 60 -5.09 -3.57 12.35
N ILE A 61 -5.28 -4.88 12.35
CA ILE A 61 -4.44 -5.83 11.61
C ILE A 61 -5.09 -6.05 10.27
N LEU A 62 -4.29 -5.99 9.21
CA LEU A 62 -4.72 -6.30 7.85
C LEU A 62 -4.03 -7.57 7.38
N THR A 63 -4.82 -8.57 7.00
CA THR A 63 -4.33 -9.85 6.51
C THR A 63 -4.73 -10.05 5.06
N PHE A 64 -3.74 -10.27 4.19
CA PHE A 64 -3.94 -10.47 2.75
C PHE A 64 -2.96 -11.50 2.22
N GLU A 65 -3.27 -12.06 1.05
CA GLU A 65 -2.47 -13.12 0.43
C GLU A 65 -1.59 -12.57 -0.70
N TRP A 66 -0.30 -12.86 -0.62
CA TRP A 66 0.71 -12.45 -1.60
C TRP A 66 1.48 -13.65 -2.15
N ASP A 67 1.57 -13.76 -3.47
CA ASP A 67 2.38 -14.79 -4.12
C ASP A 67 3.82 -14.29 -4.32
N LEU A 68 4.76 -14.90 -3.60
CA LEU A 68 6.18 -14.57 -3.66
C LEU A 68 6.86 -15.02 -4.96
N LYS A 69 6.26 -15.95 -5.73
CA LYS A 69 6.82 -16.41 -7.00
C LYS A 69 6.45 -15.47 -8.13
N SER A 70 5.17 -15.15 -8.26
CA SER A 70 4.68 -14.20 -9.28
C SER A 70 4.94 -12.74 -8.87
N MET A 71 5.18 -12.49 -7.57
CA MET A 71 5.27 -11.15 -6.98
C MET A 71 4.00 -10.35 -7.22
N ASP A 72 2.85 -11.02 -7.09
CA ASP A 72 1.52 -10.45 -7.31
C ASP A 72 0.60 -10.70 -6.11
N LEU A 73 -0.39 -9.82 -5.97
CA LEU A 73 -1.48 -9.96 -5.01
C LEU A 73 -2.46 -11.04 -5.51
N LEU A 74 -2.74 -12.04 -4.67
CA LEU A 74 -3.63 -13.15 -5.03
C LEU A 74 -5.11 -12.74 -5.04
N SER A 75 -5.48 -11.80 -4.16
CA SER A 75 -6.85 -11.31 -4.03
C SER A 75 -6.87 -9.86 -3.59
N THR A 76 -7.80 -9.05 -4.12
CA THR A 76 -8.04 -7.69 -3.62
C THR A 76 -8.88 -7.68 -2.33
N HIS A 77 -9.35 -8.84 -1.88
CA HIS A 77 -9.99 -8.99 -0.58
C HIS A 77 -8.93 -9.22 0.51
N PHE A 78 -9.13 -8.57 1.65
CA PHE A 78 -8.27 -8.70 2.83
C PHE A 78 -9.13 -8.67 4.09
N GLU A 79 -8.67 -9.37 5.11
CA GLU A 79 -9.31 -9.40 6.43
C GLU A 79 -8.81 -8.23 7.28
N ILE A 80 -9.69 -7.77 8.17
CA ILE A 80 -9.43 -6.63 9.04
C ILE A 80 -9.86 -6.99 10.46
N ASP A 81 -8.91 -7.02 11.39
CA ASP A 81 -9.17 -7.24 12.81
C ASP A 81 -8.84 -5.96 13.60
N TYR A 82 -9.85 -5.37 14.23
CA TYR A 82 -9.67 -4.17 15.06
C TYR A 82 -9.16 -4.52 16.47
N ILE A 83 -8.27 -3.67 16.99
CA ILE A 83 -7.63 -3.77 18.31
C ILE A 83 -7.95 -2.53 19.15
#